data_AF-A0A481ZLW8-F1
#
_entry.id   AF-A0A481ZLW8-F1
#
_cell.length_a   1.000
_cell.length_b   1.000
_cell.length_c   1.000
_cell.angle_alpha   90.00
_cell.angle_beta   90.00
_cell.angle_gamma   90.00
#
_symmetry.space_group_name_H-M   'P 1'
#
loop_
_entity.id
_entity.type
_entity.pdbx_description
1 polymer ?
#
loop_
_entity_poly.entity_id
_entity_poly.type
_entity_poly.pdbx_seq_one_letter_code
_entity_poly.pdbx_strand_id
1 'polypeptide(L)'
;MHKLGYFYLPSGKQIALEISESTNKYRYSTNKDKVKFPNIESIIKLFDQTPPFDNSRNLSHFEQIREFTIAKGGRKGFTVYIYECEFNKMKEIKGSPFSKYGDGHESLGLKRGSRVIGRYIDTGKKYKDKYVFSSISLINDN
;
A
#
# COMPACT_ATOMS: atom_id res chain seq x y z
N MET A 1 10.00 0.90 -13.90
CA MET A 1 9.05 0.29 -12.95
C MET A 1 7.59 0.36 -13.42
N HIS A 2 7.02 1.55 -13.66
CA HIS A 2 5.58 1.67 -13.96
C HIS A 2 5.16 1.09 -15.33
N LYS A 3 5.92 1.38 -16.39
CA LYS A 3 5.67 0.88 -17.76
C LYS A 3 5.68 -0.66 -17.87
N LEU A 4 6.47 -1.32 -17.04
CA LEU A 4 6.61 -2.78 -17.02
C LEU A 4 5.75 -3.43 -15.93
N GLY A 5 4.92 -2.66 -15.22
CA GLY A 5 4.00 -3.19 -14.23
C GLY A 5 4.60 -3.53 -12.85
N TYR A 6 5.93 -3.46 -12.68
CA TYR A 6 6.59 -3.77 -11.39
C TYR A 6 6.06 -2.95 -10.21
N PHE A 7 5.55 -1.74 -10.43
CA PHE A 7 4.95 -0.91 -9.38
C PHE A 7 3.73 -1.56 -8.71
N TYR A 8 3.03 -2.46 -9.40
CA TYR A 8 1.83 -3.14 -8.88
C TYR A 8 2.16 -4.39 -8.05
N LEU A 9 3.43 -4.80 -8.02
CA LEU A 9 3.95 -5.84 -7.11
C LEU A 9 4.22 -5.24 -5.72
N PRO A 10 4.04 -6.01 -4.64
CA PRO A 10 4.33 -5.54 -3.27
C PRO A 10 5.76 -4.99 -3.12
N SER A 11 6.75 -5.73 -3.60
CA SER A 11 8.18 -5.35 -3.56
C SER A 11 8.47 -4.09 -4.37
N GLY A 12 7.95 -4.00 -5.60
CA GLY A 12 8.14 -2.81 -6.43
C GLY A 12 7.47 -1.57 -5.85
N LYS A 13 6.31 -1.73 -5.22
CA LYS A 13 5.64 -0.64 -4.50
C LYS A 13 6.43 -0.16 -3.29
N GLN A 14 6.99 -1.09 -2.51
CA GLN A 14 7.85 -0.77 -1.37
C GLN A 14 9.10 0.01 -1.81
N ILE A 15 9.81 -0.44 -2.84
CA ILE A 15 10.97 0.27 -3.38
C ILE A 15 10.58 1.69 -3.84
N ALA A 16 9.44 1.85 -4.52
CA ALA A 16 8.97 3.16 -4.93
C ALA A 16 8.65 4.09 -3.73
N LEU A 17 8.13 3.54 -2.63
CA LEU A 17 7.92 4.28 -1.38
C LEU A 17 9.26 4.70 -0.76
N GLU A 18 10.23 3.79 -0.67
CA GLU A 18 11.56 4.09 -0.14
C GLU A 18 12.27 5.20 -0.93
N ILE A 19 12.20 5.16 -2.27
CA ILE A 19 12.72 6.25 -3.14
C ILE A 19 12.01 7.58 -2.84
N SER A 20 10.67 7.55 -2.75
CA SER A 20 9.87 8.74 -2.49
C SER A 20 10.16 9.34 -1.11
N GLU A 21 10.24 8.51 -0.07
CA GLU A 21 10.57 8.96 1.28
C GLU A 21 11.96 9.57 1.34
N SER A 22 12.94 8.94 0.71
CA SER A 22 14.33 9.41 0.70
C SER A 22 14.47 10.72 -0.06
N THR A 23 13.78 10.86 -1.19
CA THR A 23 13.75 12.09 -1.98
C THR A 23 13.09 13.23 -1.21
N ASN A 24 11.95 12.98 -0.57
CA ASN A 24 11.17 14.03 0.10
C ASN A 24 11.74 14.41 1.47
N LYS A 25 12.16 13.44 2.27
CA LYS A 25 12.67 13.64 3.64
C LYS A 25 14.01 14.38 3.65
N TYR A 26 14.86 14.14 2.66
CA TYR A 26 16.20 14.72 2.59
C TYR A 26 16.34 15.82 1.54
N ARG A 27 15.23 16.26 0.93
CA ARG A 27 15.21 17.30 -0.11
C ARG A 27 15.99 18.57 0.24
N TYR A 28 15.95 18.97 1.51
CA TYR A 28 16.61 20.17 2.02
C TYR A 28 17.74 19.83 3.01
N SER A 29 18.18 18.57 3.06
CA SER A 29 19.26 18.16 3.95
C SER A 29 20.62 18.47 3.33
N THR A 30 21.51 19.08 4.11
CA THR A 30 22.92 19.27 3.77
C THR A 30 23.79 18.06 4.15
N ASN A 31 23.22 17.09 4.87
CA ASN A 31 23.93 15.91 5.37
C ASN A 31 23.76 14.72 4.41
N LYS A 32 24.82 14.43 3.65
CA LYS A 32 24.84 13.37 2.62
C LYS A 32 24.75 11.96 3.22
N ASP A 33 25.19 11.77 4.46
CA ASP A 33 25.29 10.45 5.10
C ASP A 33 23.95 9.96 5.67
N LYS A 34 22.91 10.81 5.67
CA LYS A 34 21.57 10.47 6.17
C LYS A 34 20.64 9.90 5.11
N VAL A 35 21.01 9.96 3.83
CA VAL A 35 20.14 9.46 2.75
C VAL A 35 20.11 7.94 2.80
N LYS A 36 18.95 7.39 3.16
CA LYS A 36 18.68 5.96 3.01
C LYS A 36 18.30 5.72 1.55
N PHE A 37 18.82 4.67 0.94
CA PHE A 37 18.39 4.24 -0.39
C PHE A 37 17.76 2.85 -0.29
N PRO A 38 16.91 2.45 -1.24
CA PRO A 38 16.46 1.07 -1.32
C PRO A 38 17.65 0.12 -1.45
N ASN A 39 17.55 -1.07 -0.87
CA ASN A 39 18.59 -2.10 -1.00
C ASN A 39 18.74 -2.51 -2.49
N ILE A 40 19.99 -2.46 -2.99
CA ILE A 40 20.34 -2.87 -4.36
C ILE A 40 19.92 -4.32 -4.64
N GLU A 41 20.10 -5.23 -3.70
CA GLU A 41 19.69 -6.64 -3.85
C GLU A 41 18.18 -6.77 -4.07
N SER A 42 17.38 -5.98 -3.35
CA SER A 42 15.92 -5.93 -3.52
C SER A 42 15.54 -5.39 -4.90
N ILE A 43 16.30 -4.43 -5.43
CA ILE A 43 16.10 -3.87 -6.77
C ILE A 43 16.42 -4.92 -7.84
N ILE A 44 17.57 -5.59 -7.75
CA ILE A 44 17.99 -6.64 -8.69
C ILE A 44 16.94 -7.76 -8.69
N LYS A 45 16.58 -8.26 -7.51
CA LYS A 45 15.58 -9.32 -7.34
C LYS A 45 14.21 -8.93 -7.92
N LEU A 46 13.84 -7.65 -7.92
CA LEU A 46 12.60 -7.19 -8.56
C LEU A 46 12.70 -7.28 -10.09
N PHE A 47 13.82 -6.84 -10.66
CA PHE A 47 14.00 -6.80 -12.11
C PHE A 47 14.33 -8.16 -12.74
N ASP A 48 14.81 -9.13 -11.95
CA ASP A 48 14.96 -10.52 -12.37
C ASP A 48 13.62 -11.26 -12.54
N GLN A 49 12.54 -10.70 -11.99
CA GLN A 49 11.20 -11.26 -12.18
C GLN A 49 10.65 -10.91 -13.56
N THR A 50 9.87 -11.83 -14.14
CA THR A 50 9.09 -11.57 -15.35
C THR A 50 8.25 -10.30 -15.16
N PRO A 51 8.33 -9.31 -16.09
CA PRO A 51 7.51 -8.13 -16.03
C PRO A 51 6.01 -8.47 -15.94
N PRO A 52 5.26 -7.86 -15.01
CA PRO A 52 3.81 -8.04 -14.96
C PRO A 52 3.08 -7.61 -16.24
N PHE A 53 3.63 -6.62 -16.95
CA PHE A 53 3.02 -6.01 -18.14
C PHE A 53 3.81 -6.35 -19.39
N ASP A 54 3.09 -6.72 -20.44
CA ASP A 54 3.64 -7.08 -21.74
C ASP A 54 3.30 -6.00 -22.75
N ASN A 55 4.30 -5.20 -23.10
CA ASN A 55 4.15 -4.10 -24.05
C ASN A 55 4.08 -4.56 -25.52
N SER A 56 4.31 -5.85 -25.81
CA SER A 56 4.15 -6.41 -27.15
C SER A 56 2.68 -6.73 -27.45
N ARG A 57 1.89 -7.00 -26.41
CA ARG A 57 0.43 -7.09 -26.51
C ARG A 57 -0.06 -5.67 -26.78
N ASN A 58 -0.75 -5.45 -27.88
CA ASN A 58 -1.34 -4.16 -28.28
C ASN A 58 -2.52 -3.76 -27.37
N LEU A 59 -2.29 -3.80 -26.06
CA LEU A 59 -3.22 -3.48 -24.99
C LEU A 59 -2.79 -2.16 -24.36
N SER A 60 -3.76 -1.31 -24.09
CA SER A 60 -3.53 -0.09 -23.33
C SER A 60 -3.04 -0.40 -21.92
N HIS A 61 -2.36 0.57 -21.30
CA HIS A 61 -1.90 0.46 -19.90
C HIS A 61 -3.07 0.16 -18.93
N PHE A 62 -4.25 0.72 -19.19
CA PHE A 62 -5.45 0.48 -18.38
C PHE A 62 -5.95 -0.96 -18.47
N GLU A 63 -5.91 -1.56 -19.67
CA GLU A 63 -6.29 -2.96 -19.87
C GLU A 63 -5.31 -3.90 -19.17
N GLN A 64 -4.00 -3.63 -19.28
CA GLN A 64 -2.97 -4.42 -18.60
C GLN A 64 -3.11 -4.35 -17.07
N ILE A 65 -3.40 -3.16 -16.50
CA ILE A 65 -3.71 -3.03 -15.06
C ILE A 65 -4.95 -3.86 -14.70
N ARG A 66 -6.00 -3.80 -15.52
CA ARG A 66 -7.25 -4.51 -15.26
C ARG A 66 -7.03 -6.03 -15.26
N GLU A 67 -6.35 -6.57 -16.28
CA GLU A 67 -5.98 -7.99 -16.35
C GLU A 67 -5.17 -8.41 -15.13
N PHE A 68 -4.12 -7.65 -14.80
CA PHE A 68 -3.26 -7.94 -13.65
C PHE A 68 -4.03 -7.92 -12.31
N THR A 69 -4.92 -6.94 -12.12
CA THR A 69 -5.72 -6.82 -10.90
C THR A 69 -6.69 -7.99 -10.74
N ILE A 70 -7.30 -8.45 -11.85
CA ILE A 70 -8.17 -9.62 -11.85
C ILE A 70 -7.36 -10.88 -11.52
N ALA A 71 -6.21 -11.08 -12.17
CA ALA A 71 -5.32 -12.23 -11.96
C ALA A 71 -4.82 -12.32 -10.51
N LYS A 72 -4.51 -11.18 -9.87
CA LYS A 72 -4.13 -11.11 -8.45
C LYS A 72 -5.27 -11.43 -7.48
N GLY A 73 -6.48 -11.67 -7.98
CA GLY A 73 -7.65 -11.93 -7.16
C GLY A 73 -8.26 -10.65 -6.58
N GLY A 74 -8.16 -9.50 -7.27
CA GLY A 74 -8.79 -8.25 -6.87
C GLY A 74 -10.33 -8.32 -6.74
N ARG A 75 -10.94 -9.44 -7.14
CA ARG A 75 -12.37 -9.77 -6.93
C ARG A 75 -12.65 -10.67 -5.72
N LYS A 76 -11.64 -11.21 -5.03
CA LYS A 76 -11.80 -12.15 -3.90
C LYS A 76 -12.33 -11.49 -2.60
N GLY A 77 -12.85 -10.27 -2.68
CA GLY A 77 -13.21 -9.46 -1.51
C GLY A 77 -11.97 -8.85 -0.85
N PHE A 78 -12.17 -7.74 -0.16
CA PHE A 78 -11.12 -7.10 0.64
C PHE A 78 -11.55 -7.17 2.10
N THR A 79 -10.70 -7.64 3.00
CA THR A 79 -10.94 -7.47 4.43
C THR A 79 -10.10 -6.31 4.92
N VAL A 80 -10.73 -5.36 5.59
CA VAL A 80 -10.03 -4.26 6.25
C VAL A 80 -10.43 -4.19 7.71
N TYR A 81 -9.43 -4.27 8.55
CA TYR A 81 -9.52 -4.04 9.97
C TYR A 81 -9.14 -2.59 10.25
N ILE A 82 -9.94 -1.91 11.06
CA ILE A 82 -9.68 -0.53 11.47
C ILE A 82 -9.65 -0.47 12.99
N TYR A 83 -8.54 0.03 13.51
CA TYR A 83 -8.33 0.15 14.94
C TYR A 83 -8.11 1.59 15.35
N GLU A 84 -8.69 1.97 16.47
CA GLU A 84 -8.46 3.23 17.16
C GLU A 84 -7.40 2.99 18.25
N CYS A 85 -6.35 3.82 18.24
CA CYS A 85 -5.27 3.78 19.21
C CYS A 85 -5.45 4.88 20.26
N GLU A 86 -5.59 4.50 21.52
CA GLU A 86 -5.61 5.43 22.66
C GLU A 86 -4.68 4.91 23.76
N PHE A 87 -3.73 5.74 24.21
CA PHE A 87 -2.87 5.49 25.39
C PHE A 87 -2.43 4.01 25.57
N ASN A 88 -1.79 3.43 24.55
CA ASN A 88 -1.29 2.04 24.49
C ASN A 88 -2.34 0.93 24.40
N LYS A 89 -3.61 1.26 24.17
CA LYS A 89 -4.64 0.28 23.81
C LYS A 89 -5.03 0.47 22.36
N MET A 90 -5.25 -0.65 21.69
CA MET A 90 -5.77 -0.69 20.34
C MET A 90 -7.14 -1.34 20.38
N LYS A 91 -8.16 -0.61 19.95
CA LYS A 91 -9.54 -1.08 19.94
C LYS A 91 -10.06 -1.11 18.52
N GLU A 92 -10.61 -2.23 18.10
CA GLU A 92 -11.28 -2.33 16.82
C GLU A 92 -12.54 -1.45 16.80
N ILE A 93 -12.70 -0.65 15.74
CA ILE A 93 -13.87 0.23 15.65
C ILE A 93 -15.13 -0.58 15.35
N LYS A 94 -16.29 -0.05 15.72
CA LYS A 94 -17.58 -0.72 15.45
C LYS A 94 -17.78 -0.93 13.95
N GLY A 95 -18.15 -2.15 13.57
CA GLY A 95 -18.41 -2.54 12.18
C GLY A 95 -17.19 -3.04 11.41
N SER A 96 -15.99 -2.92 11.99
CA SER A 96 -14.81 -3.64 11.52
C SER A 96 -14.91 -5.12 11.93
N PRO A 97 -14.43 -6.08 11.11
CA PRO A 97 -13.80 -5.87 9.80
C PRO A 97 -14.79 -5.54 8.68
N PHE A 98 -14.36 -4.68 7.75
CA PHE A 98 -15.13 -4.31 6.56
C PHE A 98 -14.75 -5.16 5.36
N SER A 99 -15.75 -5.58 4.57
CA SER A 99 -15.55 -6.34 3.31
C SER A 99 -15.23 -5.45 2.09
N LYS A 100 -15.31 -4.12 2.27
CA LYS A 100 -15.03 -3.11 1.24
C LYS A 100 -14.35 -1.90 1.86
N TYR A 101 -13.37 -1.33 1.16
CA TYR A 101 -12.71 -0.10 1.61
C TYR A 101 -13.68 1.08 1.73
N GLY A 102 -14.70 1.14 0.87
CA GLY A 102 -15.69 2.22 0.89
C GLY A 102 -16.47 2.28 2.20
N ASP A 103 -16.84 1.13 2.77
CA ASP A 103 -17.58 1.06 4.03
C ASP A 103 -16.69 1.52 5.20
N GLY A 104 -15.42 1.12 5.20
CA GLY A 104 -14.42 1.61 6.14
C GLY A 104 -14.08 3.10 5.98
N HIS A 105 -14.23 3.68 4.78
CA HIS A 105 -14.10 5.13 4.60
C HIS A 105 -15.25 5.86 5.27
N GLU A 106 -16.48 5.41 5.03
CA GLU A 106 -17.67 6.02 5.61
C GLU A 106 -17.68 5.95 7.14
N SER A 107 -17.20 4.85 7.72
CA SER A 107 -17.09 4.72 9.18
C SER A 107 -16.13 5.75 9.81
N LEU A 108 -15.25 6.37 9.02
CA LEU A 108 -14.33 7.44 9.44
C LEU A 108 -14.78 8.83 8.94
N GLY A 109 -15.98 8.95 8.37
CA GLY A 109 -16.49 10.19 7.78
C GLY A 109 -15.80 10.60 6.48
N LEU A 110 -15.22 9.64 5.74
CA LEU A 110 -14.57 9.88 4.45
C LEU A 110 -15.48 9.48 3.28
N LYS A 111 -15.29 10.13 2.14
CA LYS A 111 -15.98 9.80 0.89
C LYS A 111 -15.58 8.39 0.41
N ARG A 112 -16.55 7.59 -0.04
CA ARG A 112 -16.30 6.33 -0.78
C ARG A 112 -15.34 6.56 -1.94
N GLY A 113 -14.37 5.66 -2.10
CA GLY A 113 -13.34 5.76 -3.14
C GLY A 113 -12.11 6.56 -2.72
N SER A 114 -12.07 7.05 -1.48
CA SER A 114 -10.86 7.62 -0.90
C SER A 114 -9.67 6.66 -0.97
N ARG A 115 -8.45 7.21 -1.05
CA ARG A 115 -7.22 6.41 -1.02
C ARG A 115 -6.62 6.28 0.39
N VAL A 116 -7.26 6.85 1.41
CA VAL A 116 -6.72 6.91 2.79
C VAL A 116 -6.39 5.52 3.30
N ILE A 117 -7.36 4.63 3.45
CA ILE A 117 -7.12 3.28 4.01
C ILE A 117 -5.98 2.56 3.29
N GLY A 118 -6.04 2.43 1.97
CA GLY A 118 -4.98 1.77 1.20
C GLY A 118 -3.60 2.43 1.38
N ARG A 119 -3.51 3.77 1.33
CA ARG A 119 -2.26 4.52 1.51
C ARG A 119 -1.65 4.28 2.90
N TYR A 120 -2.46 4.28 3.94
CA TYR A 120 -1.99 4.12 5.31
C TYR A 120 -1.67 2.65 5.64
N ILE A 121 -2.33 1.67 5.00
CA ILE A 121 -1.87 0.27 4.97
C ILE A 121 -0.49 0.19 4.32
N ASP A 122 -0.32 0.78 3.13
CA ASP A 122 0.94 0.71 2.38
C ASP A 122 2.12 1.33 3.11
N THR A 123 1.88 2.41 3.86
CA THR A 123 2.93 3.14 4.57
C THR A 123 3.15 2.66 6.00
N GLY A 124 2.24 1.84 6.54
CA GLY A 124 2.25 1.44 7.96
C GLY A 124 2.10 2.62 8.94
N LYS A 125 1.70 3.81 8.48
CA LYS A 125 1.54 5.01 9.32
C LYS A 125 0.15 5.04 9.94
N LYS A 126 0.00 5.80 11.03
CA LYS A 126 -1.29 6.08 11.65
C LYS A 126 -2.00 7.21 10.91
N TYR A 127 -3.30 7.05 10.65
CA TYR A 127 -4.12 8.12 10.12
C TYR A 127 -4.60 9.03 11.25
N LYS A 128 -4.33 10.34 11.12
CA LYS A 128 -4.61 11.37 12.15
C LYS A 128 -4.01 11.01 13.52
N ASP A 129 -2.87 10.32 13.53
CA ASP A 129 -2.22 9.76 14.73
C ASP A 129 -3.11 8.89 15.62
N LYS A 130 -4.27 8.47 15.10
CA LYS A 130 -5.36 7.86 15.86
C LYS A 130 -5.76 6.49 15.33
N TYR A 131 -5.76 6.31 14.01
CA TYR A 131 -6.26 5.08 13.39
C TYR A 131 -5.15 4.25 12.74
N VAL A 132 -5.20 2.94 12.95
CA VAL A 132 -4.36 1.93 12.26
C VAL A 132 -5.26 1.10 11.35
N PHE A 133 -4.79 0.83 10.14
CA PHE A 133 -5.49 -0.02 9.18
C PHE A 133 -4.67 -1.27 8.89
N SER A 134 -5.35 -2.40 8.73
CA SER A 134 -4.68 -3.67 8.40
C SER A 134 -5.56 -4.52 7.48
N SER A 135 -4.91 -5.34 6.64
CA SER A 135 -5.58 -6.39 5.86
C SER A 135 -5.69 -7.72 6.61
N ILE A 136 -5.08 -7.81 7.80
CA ILE A 136 -5.11 -8.98 8.71
C ILE A 136 -5.49 -8.52 10.11
N SER A 137 -6.08 -9.40 10.92
CA SER A 137 -6.35 -9.07 12.33
C SER A 137 -5.02 -8.80 13.05
N LEU A 138 -4.98 -7.74 13.85
CA LEU A 138 -3.85 -7.38 14.71
C LEU A 138 -4.14 -7.65 16.20
N ILE A 139 -5.39 -7.99 16.53
CA ILE A 139 -5.76 -8.48 17.84
C ILE A 139 -5.72 -10.01 17.74
N ASN A 140 -4.77 -10.62 18.46
CA ASN A 140 -4.78 -12.06 18.68
C ASN A 140 -5.71 -12.33 19.85
N ASP A 141 -6.79 -13.07 19.61
CA ASP A 141 -7.56 -13.68 20.68
C ASP A 141 -6.68 -14.77 21.29
N ASN A 142 -6.08 -14.49 22.46
CA ASN A 142 -5.53 -15.50 23.35
C ASN A 142 -6.65 -16.06 24.23
#